data_AF-F0M147-F1
#
_entry.id   AF-F0M147-F1
#
_cell.length_a   1.000
_cell.length_b   1.000
_cell.length_c   1.000
_cell.angle_alpha   90.00
_cell.angle_beta   90.00
_cell.angle_gamma   90.00
#
_symmetry.space_group_name_H-M   'P 1'
#
loop_
_entity.id
_entity.type
_entity.pdbx_description
1 polymer ?
#
loop_
_entity_poly.entity_id
_entity_poly.type
_entity_poly.pdbx_seq_one_letter_code
_entity_poly.pdbx_strand_id
1 'polypeptide(L)'
;MTGSKGPASEEQDARAQSSGLQDAETHGSWRDSVPDTTATDLENLLGTGVSAAQEQLQRNGGFLPFALTVQNDGEVRLVAVSPADAAEDSDGDFDADAMISDLTALLRQNRDDFRAAAIVCDILLVEDDSDAIHVAAEHRDGSVFAAVLPYSANAGTQTWEFGELAADTNEPAVWVD
;
A
#
# COMPACT_ATOMS: atom_id res chain seq x y z
N MET A 1 25.56 -59.36 -34.92
CA MET A 1 25.32 -58.17 -35.76
C MET A 1 23.88 -57.70 -35.54
N THR A 2 23.76 -56.53 -34.93
CA THR A 2 22.75 -55.44 -35.12
C THR A 2 21.25 -55.74 -35.27
N GLY A 3 20.44 -55.03 -34.46
CA GLY A 3 19.01 -54.73 -34.69
C GLY A 3 18.28 -54.42 -33.38
N SER A 4 18.41 -53.22 -32.80
CA SER A 4 17.54 -52.02 -32.94
C SER A 4 16.12 -52.13 -32.32
N LYS A 5 15.83 -51.27 -31.31
CA LYS A 5 14.74 -50.24 -31.23
C LYS A 5 14.20 -50.04 -29.78
N GLY A 6 14.28 -48.80 -29.25
CA GLY A 6 13.71 -48.32 -27.95
C GLY A 6 12.19 -48.11 -27.98
N PRO A 7 11.53 -47.28 -27.12
CA PRO A 7 11.98 -46.20 -26.18
C PRO A 7 11.62 -46.50 -24.68
N ALA A 8 12.15 -45.86 -23.62
CA ALA A 8 12.18 -44.47 -23.12
C ALA A 8 10.83 -43.92 -22.56
N SER A 9 10.94 -43.36 -21.34
CA SER A 9 10.09 -42.32 -20.70
C SER A 9 9.07 -42.76 -19.65
N GLU A 10 9.42 -42.65 -18.38
CA GLU A 10 8.48 -42.38 -17.27
C GLU A 10 9.28 -41.98 -16.01
N GLU A 11 9.83 -40.77 -16.00
CA GLU A 11 10.41 -40.16 -14.80
C GLU A 11 10.49 -38.63 -14.95
N GLN A 12 9.35 -37.98 -15.21
CA GLN A 12 9.23 -36.52 -15.21
C GLN A 12 7.83 -36.07 -14.76
N ASP A 13 7.45 -36.37 -13.51
CA ASP A 13 6.18 -35.84 -12.96
C ASP A 13 6.23 -35.47 -11.46
N ALA A 14 7.43 -35.30 -10.87
CA ALA A 14 7.57 -35.04 -9.43
C ALA A 14 8.13 -33.66 -9.07
N ARG A 15 8.32 -32.74 -10.04
CA ARG A 15 9.08 -31.48 -9.81
C ARG A 15 8.28 -30.18 -9.92
N ALA A 16 6.96 -30.23 -10.07
CA ALA A 16 6.13 -29.03 -10.31
C ALA A 16 5.18 -28.64 -9.15
N GLN A 17 5.36 -29.18 -7.93
CA GLN A 17 4.43 -28.93 -6.81
C GLN A 17 5.00 -28.08 -5.67
N SER A 18 6.25 -27.58 -5.75
CA SER A 18 6.89 -26.88 -4.63
C SER A 18 6.88 -25.35 -4.70
N SER A 19 6.22 -24.74 -5.69
CA SER A 19 6.30 -23.28 -5.91
C SER A 19 5.04 -22.49 -5.50
N GLY A 20 3.96 -23.15 -5.07
CA GLY A 20 2.68 -22.49 -4.74
C GLY A 20 2.36 -22.39 -3.25
N LEU A 21 3.30 -22.73 -2.35
CA LEU A 21 3.07 -22.69 -0.90
C LEU A 21 3.66 -21.44 -0.22
N GLN A 22 4.55 -20.69 -0.89
CA GLN A 22 5.33 -19.62 -0.25
C GLN A 22 4.56 -18.29 -0.14
N ASP A 23 3.55 -18.03 -0.98
CA ASP A 23 2.79 -16.77 -0.94
C ASP A 23 1.72 -16.72 0.17
N ALA A 24 1.29 -17.87 0.66
CA ALA A 24 0.22 -17.98 1.67
C ALA A 24 0.72 -17.82 3.12
N GLU A 25 2.00 -18.12 3.38
CA GLU A 25 2.56 -18.12 4.74
C GLU A 25 2.83 -16.69 5.26
N THR A 26 3.12 -15.73 4.38
CA THR A 26 3.44 -14.35 4.75
C THR A 26 2.18 -13.52 5.10
N HIS A 27 1.05 -13.76 4.42
CA HIS A 27 -0.20 -13.03 4.68
C HIS A 27 -0.88 -13.46 5.99
N GLY A 28 -0.73 -14.72 6.42
CA GLY A 28 -1.29 -15.20 7.68
C GLY A 28 -0.55 -14.68 8.92
N SER A 29 0.78 -14.54 8.83
CA SER A 29 1.64 -14.30 10.00
C SER A 29 1.31 -13.01 10.77
N TRP A 30 0.92 -11.93 10.09
CA TRP A 30 0.58 -10.68 10.78
C TRP A 30 -0.89 -10.61 11.18
N ARG A 31 -1.79 -11.18 10.36
CA ARG A 31 -3.22 -11.28 10.68
C ARG A 31 -3.46 -12.03 11.98
N ASP A 32 -2.70 -13.10 12.21
CA ASP A 32 -2.77 -13.90 13.43
C ASP A 32 -2.24 -13.15 14.67
N SER A 33 -1.57 -12.01 14.49
CA SER A 33 -0.99 -11.21 15.58
C SER A 33 -1.95 -10.16 16.15
N VAL A 34 -3.12 -9.95 15.53
CA VAL A 34 -4.11 -8.93 15.92
C VAL A 34 -5.53 -9.51 15.93
N PRO A 35 -6.51 -8.88 16.59
CA PRO A 35 -7.91 -9.30 16.51
C PRO A 35 -8.44 -9.29 15.06
N ASP A 36 -9.38 -10.17 14.72
CA ASP A 36 -9.96 -10.26 13.36
C ASP A 36 -10.53 -8.93 12.84
N THR A 37 -11.16 -8.15 13.73
CA THR A 37 -11.72 -6.84 13.38
C THR A 37 -10.64 -5.82 13.07
N THR A 38 -9.49 -5.91 13.76
CA THR A 38 -8.31 -5.08 13.51
C THR A 38 -7.65 -5.47 12.19
N ALA A 39 -7.43 -6.77 11.96
CA ALA A 39 -6.89 -7.28 10.70
C ALA A 39 -7.75 -6.84 9.50
N THR A 40 -9.06 -6.98 9.61
CA THR A 40 -10.01 -6.59 8.56
C THR A 40 -9.96 -5.08 8.26
N ASP A 41 -9.93 -4.24 9.28
CA ASP A 41 -9.84 -2.78 9.10
C ASP A 41 -8.56 -2.38 8.38
N LEU A 42 -7.42 -2.92 8.83
CA LEU A 42 -6.11 -2.61 8.28
C LEU A 42 -5.98 -3.08 6.83
N GLU A 43 -6.47 -4.29 6.51
CA GLU A 43 -6.51 -4.77 5.13
C GLU A 43 -7.37 -3.89 4.23
N ASN A 44 -8.54 -3.50 4.72
CA ASN A 44 -9.43 -2.62 3.96
C ASN A 44 -8.73 -1.29 3.67
N LEU A 45 -8.03 -0.71 4.65
CA LEU A 45 -7.26 0.53 4.47
C LEU A 45 -6.10 0.36 3.49
N LEU A 46 -5.29 -0.69 3.64
CA LEU A 46 -4.14 -0.97 2.75
C LEU A 46 -4.61 -1.19 1.31
N GLY A 47 -5.59 -2.07 1.10
CA GLY A 47 -6.11 -2.38 -0.23
C GLY A 47 -6.81 -1.20 -0.89
N THR A 48 -7.61 -0.43 -0.13
CA THR A 48 -8.29 0.75 -0.64
C THR A 48 -7.31 1.87 -0.94
N GLY A 49 -6.30 2.09 -0.09
CA GLY A 49 -5.28 3.13 -0.28
C GLY A 49 -4.46 2.89 -1.54
N VAL A 50 -3.96 1.66 -1.71
CA VAL A 50 -3.23 1.23 -2.91
C VAL A 50 -4.11 1.41 -4.15
N SER A 51 -5.35 0.92 -4.13
CA SER A 51 -6.26 1.02 -5.28
C SER A 51 -6.57 2.46 -5.67
N ALA A 52 -6.85 3.32 -4.68
CA ALA A 52 -7.15 4.73 -4.90
C ALA A 52 -5.94 5.50 -5.46
N ALA A 53 -4.72 5.23 -4.98
CA ALA A 53 -3.50 5.83 -5.50
C ALA A 53 -3.22 5.40 -6.95
N GLN A 54 -3.37 4.11 -7.26
CA GLN A 54 -3.25 3.61 -8.64
C GLN A 54 -4.26 4.27 -9.59
N GLU A 55 -5.51 4.44 -9.16
CA GLU A 55 -6.52 5.14 -9.95
C GLU A 55 -6.15 6.60 -10.22
N GLN A 56 -5.62 7.31 -9.21
CA GLN A 56 -5.19 8.69 -9.38
C GLN A 56 -3.96 8.80 -10.31
N LEU A 57 -2.98 7.91 -10.18
CA LEU A 57 -1.85 7.83 -11.12
C LEU A 57 -2.33 7.63 -12.56
N GLN A 58 -3.23 6.68 -12.78
CA GLN A 58 -3.76 6.39 -14.12
C GLN A 58 -4.55 7.55 -14.72
N ARG A 59 -5.29 8.31 -13.89
CA ARG A 59 -6.13 9.42 -14.35
C ARG A 59 -5.37 10.74 -14.51
N ASN A 60 -4.47 11.04 -13.58
CA ASN A 60 -3.88 12.37 -13.39
C ASN A 60 -2.38 12.40 -13.63
N GLY A 61 -1.72 11.24 -13.74
CA GLY A 61 -0.26 11.13 -13.84
C GLY A 61 0.48 11.34 -12.52
N GLY A 62 -0.25 11.44 -11.40
CA GLY A 62 0.26 11.70 -10.06
C GLY A 62 -0.88 11.74 -9.04
N PHE A 63 -0.55 11.74 -7.76
CA PHE A 63 -1.50 11.92 -6.67
C PHE A 63 -0.86 12.70 -5.52
N LEU A 64 -1.67 13.47 -4.81
CA LEU A 64 -1.25 14.14 -3.58
C LEU A 64 -1.54 13.23 -2.37
N PRO A 65 -0.84 13.43 -1.23
CA PRO A 65 -1.15 12.71 -0.02
C PRO A 65 -2.64 12.80 0.36
N PHE A 66 -3.20 11.67 0.79
CA PHE A 66 -4.58 11.60 1.29
C PHE A 66 -4.66 10.62 2.45
N ALA A 67 -5.75 10.71 3.22
CA ALA A 67 -6.02 9.79 4.30
C ALA A 67 -7.28 8.96 4.03
N LEU A 68 -7.30 7.76 4.60
CA LEU A 68 -8.46 6.90 4.70
C LEU A 68 -8.76 6.66 6.18
N THR A 69 -10.02 6.53 6.54
CA THR A 69 -10.44 6.24 7.91
C THR A 69 -11.45 5.10 7.90
N VAL A 70 -11.32 4.16 8.84
CA VAL A 70 -12.43 3.29 9.22
C VAL A 70 -13.11 3.95 10.39
N GLN A 71 -14.36 4.34 10.22
CA GLN A 71 -15.12 4.97 11.29
C GLN A 71 -15.64 3.96 12.31
N ASN A 72 -16.21 4.46 13.42
CA ASN A 72 -16.88 3.64 14.42
C ASN A 72 -18.06 2.79 13.88
N ASP A 73 -18.67 3.17 12.76
CA ASP A 73 -19.70 2.37 12.06
C ASP A 73 -19.12 1.29 11.12
N GLY A 74 -17.80 1.25 10.94
CA GLY A 74 -17.09 0.32 10.07
C GLY A 74 -16.98 0.78 8.61
N GLU A 75 -17.52 1.95 8.24
CA GLU A 75 -17.37 2.49 6.89
C GLU A 75 -15.97 3.07 6.67
N VAL A 76 -15.43 2.83 5.46
CA VAL A 76 -14.20 3.48 4.98
C VAL A 76 -14.56 4.84 4.38
N ARG A 77 -13.90 5.91 4.82
CA ARG A 77 -14.06 7.27 4.27
C ARG A 77 -12.72 7.87 3.87
N LEU A 78 -12.71 8.55 2.73
CA LEU A 78 -11.57 9.32 2.26
C LEU A 78 -11.59 10.71 2.89
N VAL A 79 -10.43 11.12 3.39
CA VAL A 79 -10.15 12.45 3.94
C VAL A 79 -9.02 13.04 3.13
N ALA A 80 -9.25 14.19 2.51
CA ALA A 80 -8.22 14.94 1.80
C ALA A 80 -8.08 16.32 2.43
N VAL A 81 -6.84 16.76 2.63
CA VAL A 81 -6.56 18.17 2.87
C VAL A 81 -6.44 18.85 1.52
N SER A 82 -7.13 19.99 1.36
CA SER A 82 -6.83 20.85 0.23
C SER A 82 -5.52 21.57 0.53
N PRO A 83 -4.58 21.69 -0.41
CA PRO A 83 -3.43 22.57 -0.23
C PRO A 83 -3.98 23.95 0.13
N ALA A 84 -3.64 24.44 1.32
CA ALA A 84 -4.04 25.79 1.75
C ALA A 84 -3.49 26.76 0.70
N ASP A 85 -4.40 27.49 0.03
CA ASP A 85 -4.17 28.39 -1.10
C ASP A 85 -2.68 28.50 -1.47
N ALA A 86 -2.22 27.63 -2.37
CA ALA A 86 -0.91 27.79 -2.98
C ALA A 86 -0.89 29.23 -3.50
N ALA A 87 -0.06 30.08 -2.88
CA ALA A 87 0.05 31.47 -3.29
C ALA A 87 0.23 31.47 -4.82
N GLU A 88 -0.48 32.36 -5.52
CA GLU A 88 -0.53 32.37 -7.00
C GLU A 88 0.85 32.49 -7.69
N ASP A 89 1.92 32.65 -6.90
CA ASP A 89 3.33 32.76 -7.30
C ASP A 89 4.24 31.59 -6.83
N SER A 90 3.70 30.54 -6.19
CA SER A 90 4.45 29.30 -5.96
C SER A 90 4.46 28.50 -7.26
N ASP A 91 5.62 28.05 -7.74
CA ASP A 91 5.82 27.27 -8.99
C ASP A 91 5.15 25.87 -8.94
N GLY A 92 3.87 25.77 -8.57
CA GLY A 92 3.09 24.52 -8.54
C GLY A 92 3.63 23.43 -7.61
N ASP A 93 4.65 23.73 -6.81
CA ASP A 93 5.32 22.76 -5.94
C ASP A 93 4.49 22.57 -4.68
N PHE A 94 3.91 21.38 -4.58
CA PHE A 94 3.07 20.97 -3.48
C PHE A 94 3.94 20.41 -2.36
N ASP A 95 3.95 21.05 -1.20
CA ASP A 95 4.68 20.57 -0.03
C ASP A 95 3.98 19.32 0.56
N ALA A 96 4.39 18.14 0.08
CA ALA A 96 3.82 16.87 0.49
C ALA A 96 4.03 16.60 2.00
N ASP A 97 5.16 17.04 2.55
CA ASP A 97 5.45 16.90 3.99
C ASP A 97 4.47 17.73 4.83
N ALA A 98 4.19 18.98 4.40
CA ALA A 98 3.18 19.81 5.04
C ALA A 98 1.78 19.17 4.96
N MET A 99 1.39 18.60 3.81
CA MET A 99 0.10 17.92 3.67
C MET A 99 -0.02 16.68 4.56
N ILE A 100 1.04 15.87 4.65
CA ILE A 100 1.09 14.71 5.54
C ILE A 100 0.97 15.17 7.00
N SER A 101 1.62 16.27 7.36
CA SER A 101 1.51 16.87 8.70
C SER A 101 0.08 17.32 9.00
N ASP A 102 -0.57 18.02 8.06
CA ASP A 102 -1.96 18.49 8.20
C ASP A 102 -2.95 17.33 8.29
N LEU A 103 -2.78 16.29 7.46
CA LEU A 103 -3.57 15.05 7.54
C LEU A 103 -3.39 14.38 8.90
N THR A 104 -2.16 14.24 9.37
CA THR A 104 -1.87 13.64 10.68
C THR A 104 -2.52 14.43 11.81
N ALA A 105 -2.42 15.76 11.78
CA ALA A 105 -3.05 16.63 12.77
C ALA A 105 -4.58 16.50 12.77
N LEU A 106 -5.20 16.46 11.58
CA LEU A 106 -6.64 16.25 11.43
C LEU A 106 -7.06 14.88 11.98
N LEU A 107 -6.32 13.82 11.64
CA LEU A 107 -6.59 12.48 12.15
C LEU A 107 -6.47 12.41 13.68
N ARG A 108 -5.42 12.99 14.26
CA ARG A 108 -5.23 13.05 15.72
C ARG A 108 -6.35 13.81 16.41
N GLN A 109 -6.78 14.94 15.84
CA GLN A 109 -7.86 15.76 16.41
C GLN A 109 -9.19 15.00 16.48
N ASN A 110 -9.45 14.11 15.51
CA ASN A 110 -10.73 13.40 15.38
C ASN A 110 -10.58 11.89 15.69
N ARG A 111 -9.48 11.47 16.32
CA ARG A 111 -9.13 10.05 16.51
C ARG A 111 -10.17 9.22 17.28
N ASP A 112 -11.02 9.88 18.07
CA ASP A 112 -12.11 9.23 18.83
C ASP A 112 -13.28 8.78 17.91
N ASP A 113 -13.39 9.35 16.71
CA ASP A 113 -14.41 8.99 15.72
C ASP A 113 -13.99 7.80 14.84
N PHE A 114 -12.73 7.37 14.93
CA PHE A 114 -12.14 6.36 14.06
C PHE A 114 -11.77 5.08 14.82
N ARG A 115 -11.93 3.94 14.15
CA ARG A 115 -11.35 2.66 14.54
C ARG A 115 -9.93 2.52 14.01
N ALA A 116 -9.70 2.97 12.77
CA ALA A 116 -8.39 2.95 12.13
C ALA A 116 -8.26 4.12 11.15
N ALA A 117 -7.03 4.48 10.83
CA ALA A 117 -6.70 5.49 9.85
C ALA A 117 -5.49 5.06 9.03
N ALA A 118 -5.41 5.52 7.78
CA ALA A 118 -4.25 5.35 6.93
C ALA A 118 -3.88 6.67 6.28
N ILE A 119 -2.58 6.91 6.10
CA ILE A 119 -2.05 7.96 5.24
C ILE A 119 -1.44 7.28 4.02
N VAL A 120 -1.80 7.78 2.84
CA VAL A 120 -1.31 7.32 1.55
C VAL A 120 -0.53 8.44 0.92
N CYS A 121 0.73 8.18 0.55
CA CYS A 121 1.60 9.16 -0.09
C CYS A 121 2.45 8.53 -1.17
N ASP A 122 2.96 9.38 -2.04
CA ASP A 122 4.02 9.06 -2.99
C ASP A 122 5.37 9.25 -2.30
N ILE A 123 6.27 8.27 -2.43
CA ILE A 123 7.62 8.32 -1.86
C ILE A 123 8.66 7.93 -2.90
N LEU A 124 9.89 8.42 -2.73
CA LEU A 124 11.03 8.00 -3.52
C LEU A 124 11.81 6.87 -2.82
N LEU A 125 11.90 5.71 -3.48
CA LEU A 125 12.78 4.62 -3.08
C LEU A 125 14.21 4.92 -3.55
N VAL A 126 15.01 5.49 -2.66
CA VAL A 126 16.37 5.99 -2.97
C VAL A 126 17.30 4.89 -3.51
N GLU A 127 17.16 3.65 -3.05
CA GLU A 127 18.01 2.54 -3.49
C GLU A 127 17.73 2.12 -4.94
N ASP A 128 16.48 2.25 -5.37
CA ASP A 128 16.01 1.81 -6.69
C ASP A 128 15.80 2.97 -7.67
N ASP A 129 15.97 4.22 -7.22
CA ASP A 129 15.67 5.45 -7.98
C ASP A 129 14.26 5.39 -8.62
N SER A 130 13.28 4.93 -7.83
CA SER A 130 11.91 4.68 -8.28
C SER A 130 10.87 5.22 -7.30
N ASP A 131 9.74 5.65 -7.83
CA ASP A 131 8.62 6.12 -7.01
C ASP A 131 7.83 4.92 -6.46
N ALA A 132 7.17 5.12 -5.33
CA ALA A 132 6.33 4.11 -4.72
C ALA A 132 5.12 4.71 -4.02
N ILE A 133 4.01 3.98 -4.08
CA ILE A 133 2.85 4.23 -3.23
C ILE A 133 3.17 3.67 -1.86
N HIS A 134 3.19 4.51 -0.84
CA HIS A 134 3.29 4.11 0.55
C HIS A 134 1.93 4.28 1.24
N VAL A 135 1.49 3.23 1.94
CA VAL A 135 0.28 3.26 2.77
C VAL A 135 0.66 2.89 4.19
N ALA A 136 0.56 3.85 5.10
CA ALA A 136 0.78 3.65 6.53
C ALA A 136 -0.56 3.63 7.27
N ALA A 137 -0.96 2.48 7.79
CA ALA A 137 -2.20 2.25 8.51
C ALA A 137 -1.96 2.05 10.01
N GLU A 138 -2.79 2.67 10.83
CA GLU A 138 -2.81 2.55 12.28
C GLU A 138 -4.23 2.25 12.75
N HIS A 139 -4.38 1.32 13.69
CA HIS A 139 -5.64 1.02 14.34
C HIS A 139 -5.58 1.47 15.81
N ARG A 140 -6.72 1.88 16.37
CA ARG A 140 -6.81 2.46 17.73
C ARG A 140 -6.38 1.55 18.87
N ASP A 141 -6.17 0.26 18.60
CA ASP A 141 -5.62 -0.70 19.55
C ASP A 141 -4.07 -0.67 19.61
N GLY A 142 -3.44 0.22 18.84
CA GLY A 142 -2.00 0.40 18.76
C GLY A 142 -1.33 -0.41 17.65
N SER A 143 -2.08 -1.14 16.84
CA SER A 143 -1.53 -1.88 15.69
C SER A 143 -1.12 -0.92 14.57
N VAL A 144 0.09 -1.09 14.04
CA VAL A 144 0.63 -0.30 12.92
C VAL A 144 1.12 -1.22 11.83
N PHE A 145 0.70 -0.97 10.60
CA PHE A 145 1.14 -1.70 9.42
C PHE A 145 1.34 -0.75 8.26
N ALA A 146 2.42 -0.94 7.51
CA ALA A 146 2.65 -0.21 6.29
C ALA A 146 2.90 -1.16 5.12
N ALA A 147 2.62 -0.66 3.93
CA ALA A 147 2.95 -1.34 2.69
C ALA A 147 3.50 -0.33 1.69
N VAL A 148 4.41 -0.80 0.85
CA VAL A 148 5.03 -0.05 -0.22
C VAL A 148 4.82 -0.77 -1.55
N LEU A 149 4.39 -0.03 -2.57
CA LEU A 149 4.20 -0.54 -3.93
C LEU A 149 5.00 0.32 -4.91
N PRO A 150 6.17 -0.15 -5.36
CA PRO A 150 6.96 0.53 -6.39
C PRO A 150 6.15 0.70 -7.67
N TYR A 151 6.35 1.80 -8.38
CA TYR A 151 5.76 2.01 -9.69
C TYR A 151 6.68 2.82 -10.60
N SER A 152 6.45 2.73 -11.92
CA SER A 152 7.19 3.52 -12.90
C SER A 152 6.36 3.81 -14.14
N ALA A 153 6.69 4.90 -14.83
CA ALA A 153 6.06 5.24 -16.10
C ALA A 153 6.59 4.32 -17.20
N ASN A 154 5.70 3.62 -17.91
CA ASN A 154 6.06 2.88 -19.11
C ASN A 154 6.04 3.83 -20.32
N ALA A 155 7.25 4.20 -20.77
CA ALA A 155 7.45 5.10 -21.91
C ALA A 155 6.90 4.56 -23.24
N GLY A 156 6.72 3.25 -23.38
CA GLY A 156 6.19 2.60 -24.58
C GLY A 156 4.67 2.59 -24.69
N THR A 157 3.96 2.57 -23.55
CA THR A 157 2.50 2.42 -23.50
C THR A 157 1.77 3.64 -22.96
N GLN A 158 2.48 4.63 -22.42
CA GLN A 158 1.89 5.76 -21.68
C GLN A 158 0.99 5.29 -20.52
N THR A 159 1.36 4.17 -19.91
CA THR A 159 0.69 3.60 -18.72
C THR A 159 1.67 3.50 -17.56
N TRP A 160 1.17 3.14 -16.39
CA TRP A 160 1.98 2.85 -15.21
C TRP A 160 2.23 1.35 -15.08
N GLU A 161 3.45 0.99 -14.72
CA GLU A 161 3.82 -0.35 -14.28
C GLU A 161 3.94 -0.37 -12.76
N PHE A 162 3.36 -1.40 -12.13
CA PHE A 162 3.38 -1.60 -10.68
C PHE A 162 4.23 -2.83 -10.36
N GLY A 163 5.07 -2.70 -9.35
CA GLY A 163 5.93 -3.76 -8.83
C GLY A 163 5.19 -4.73 -7.91
N GLU A 164 5.94 -5.39 -7.04
CA GLU A 164 5.40 -6.26 -6.00
C GLU A 164 5.06 -5.43 -4.75
N LEU A 165 3.89 -5.69 -4.16
CA LEU A 165 3.50 -5.06 -2.90
C LEU A 165 4.33 -5.68 -1.76
N ALA A 166 5.11 -4.87 -1.08
CA ALA A 166 5.94 -5.29 0.05
C ALA A 166 5.41 -4.71 1.36
N ALA A 167 5.56 -5.46 2.44
CA ALA A 167 5.34 -4.92 3.79
C ALA A 167 6.45 -3.93 4.15
N ASP A 168 6.07 -2.86 4.84
CA ASP A 168 6.99 -1.84 5.33
C ASP A 168 6.74 -1.57 6.83
N THR A 169 7.66 -0.85 7.45
CA THR A 169 7.55 -0.40 8.85
C THR A 169 7.16 1.06 8.91
N ASN A 170 6.33 1.41 9.91
CA ASN A 170 6.01 2.81 10.18
C ASN A 170 5.86 3.06 11.68
N GLU A 171 6.07 4.30 12.11
CA GLU A 171 5.86 4.72 13.49
C GLU A 171 4.39 5.12 13.73
N PRO A 172 3.82 4.84 14.91
CA PRO A 172 2.47 5.31 15.24
C PRO A 172 2.44 6.83 15.33
N ALA A 173 1.39 7.44 14.77
CA ALA A 173 1.27 8.89 14.65
C ALA A 173 -0.09 9.42 15.11
N VAL A 174 -1.16 8.62 14.98
CA VAL A 174 -2.55 9.07 15.20
C VAL A 174 -3.01 8.89 16.64
N TRP A 175 -2.69 7.75 17.27
CA TRP A 175 -3.10 7.45 18.66
C TRP A 175 -2.00 7.64 19.71
N VAL A 176 -0.89 8.29 19.35
CA VAL A 176 0.14 8.70 20.32
C VAL A 176 -0.28 9.98 21.07
N ASP A 177 0.19 10.15 22.31
CA ASP A 177 -0.06 11.34 23.15
C ASP A 177 0.70 12.56 22.62
#